data_AF-A0A7K5Q807-F1
#
_entry.id   AF-A0A7K5Q807-F1
#
_cell.length_a   1.000
_cell.length_b   1.000
_cell.length_c   1.000
_cell.angle_alpha   90.00
_cell.angle_beta   90.00
_cell.angle_gamma   90.00
#
_symmetry.space_group_name_H-M   'P 1'
#
loop_
_entity.id
_entity.type
_entity.pdbx_description
1 polymer ?
#
loop_
_entity_poly.entity_id
_entity_poly.type
_entity_poly.pdbx_seq_one_letter_code
_entity_poly.pdbx_strand_id
1 'polypeptide(L)' 'LIQHQMIYTRECPNECGECGKGFSSSSTLVTHQCIHTEERPYECGVFGMSFSQRSSLISHQMYHTGE' A
#
# COMPACT_ATOMS: atom_id res chain seq x y z
N LEU A 1 -8.06 -17.64 -6.43
CA LEU A 1 -8.26 -18.68 -5.40
C LEU A 1 -8.14 -18.15 -3.96
N ILE A 2 -7.20 -17.25 -3.64
CA ILE A 2 -6.99 -16.76 -2.26
C ILE A 2 -8.10 -15.82 -1.76
N GLN A 3 -8.65 -14.95 -2.63
CA GLN A 3 -9.67 -13.96 -2.24
C GLN A 3 -10.99 -14.59 -1.74
N HIS A 4 -11.36 -15.78 -2.23
CA HIS A 4 -12.60 -16.47 -1.86
C HIS A 4 -12.52 -17.16 -0.48
N GLN A 5 -11.32 -17.53 -0.02
CA GLN A 5 -11.12 -18.24 1.26
C GLN A 5 -11.14 -17.32 2.50
N MET A 6 -10.89 -16.02 2.32
CA MET A 6 -10.84 -15.04 3.41
C MET A 6 -12.18 -14.77 4.08
N ILE A 7 -13.28 -15.01 3.36
CA ILE A 7 -14.63 -14.75 3.86
C ILE A 7 -15.04 -15.85 4.85
N TYR A 8 -14.55 -17.09 4.65
CA TYR A 8 -14.93 -18.25 5.46
C TYR A 8 -13.97 -18.57 6.59
N THR A 9 -12.70 -18.20 6.44
CA THR A 9 -11.64 -18.49 7.41
C THR A 9 -11.12 -17.15 7.87
N ARG A 10 -11.35 -16.79 9.14
CA ARG A 10 -10.82 -15.53 9.74
C ARG A 10 -9.28 -15.49 9.77
N GLU A 11 -8.61 -16.49 9.22
CA GLU A 11 -7.17 -16.57 9.07
C GLU A 11 -6.76 -15.85 7.77
N CYS A 12 -6.67 -14.52 7.84
CA CYS A 12 -5.99 -13.75 6.81
C CYS A 12 -4.48 -13.85 7.06
N PRO A 13 -3.67 -14.46 6.16
CA PRO A 13 -2.23 -14.57 6.37
C PRO A 13 -1.52 -13.22 6.41
N ASN A 14 -2.16 -12.15 5.92
CA ASN A 14 -1.63 -10.79 5.96
C ASN A 14 -2.58 -9.91 6.79
N GLU A 15 -2.46 -9.97 8.11
CA GLU A 15 -3.20 -9.12 9.05
C GLU A 15 -2.37 -7.91 9.48
N CYS A 16 -3.01 -6.76 9.62
CA CYS A 16 -2.40 -5.57 10.21
C CYS A 16 -2.38 -5.70 11.74
N GLY A 17 -1.17 -5.77 12.32
CA GLY A 17 -0.99 -5.87 13.77
C GLY A 17 -1.48 -4.66 14.58
N GLU A 18 -1.72 -3.50 13.95
CA GLU A 18 -2.18 -2.30 14.66
C GLU A 18 -3.71 -2.19 14.76
N CYS A 19 -4.45 -2.71 13.77
CA CYS A 19 -5.91 -2.59 13.73
C CYS A 19 -6.64 -3.92 13.51
N GLY A 20 -5.91 -5.04 13.38
CA GLY A 20 -6.47 -6.38 13.15
C GLY A 20 -7.12 -6.57 11.77
N LYS A 21 -6.88 -5.67 10.81
CA LYS A 21 -7.49 -5.76 9.49
C LYS A 21 -6.77 -6.78 8.61
N GLY A 22 -7.50 -7.77 8.11
CA GLY A 22 -6.99 -8.80 7.19
C GLY A 22 -6.95 -8.36 5.73
N PHE A 23 -5.90 -8.74 5.01
CA PHE A 23 -5.69 -8.42 3.59
C PHE A 23 -5.38 -9.67 2.76
N SER A 24 -5.89 -9.67 1.52
CA SER A 24 -5.69 -10.73 0.52
C SER A 24 -4.27 -10.85 -0.02
N SER A 25 -3.46 -9.80 0.12
CA SER A 25 -2.07 -9.81 -0.32
C SER A 25 -1.19 -8.99 0.62
N SER A 26 0.09 -9.37 0.70
CA SER A 26 1.11 -8.64 1.46
C SER A 26 1.31 -7.23 0.92
N SER A 27 1.27 -7.01 -0.40
CA SER A 27 1.39 -5.67 -1.00
C SER A 27 0.29 -4.72 -0.53
N THR A 28 -0.95 -5.22 -0.39
CA THR A 28 -2.07 -4.42 0.14
C THR A 28 -1.89 -4.15 1.63
N LEU A 29 -1.38 -5.12 2.41
CA LEU A 29 -1.06 -4.93 3.83
C LEU A 29 0.01 -3.86 4.03
N VAL A 30 1.13 -3.92 3.30
CA VAL A 30 2.22 -2.94 3.38
C VAL A 30 1.73 -1.53 3.03
N THR A 31 0.93 -1.42 1.97
CA THR A 31 0.30 -0.14 1.59
C THR A 31 -0.63 0.37 2.69
N HIS A 32 -1.37 -0.52 3.35
CA HIS A 32 -2.25 -0.16 4.44
C HIS A 32 -1.47 0.31 5.67
N GLN A 33 -0.35 -0.33 6.04
CA GLN A 33 0.46 0.09 7.19
C GLN A 33 0.99 1.53 7.08
N CYS A 34 1.12 2.06 5.86
CA CYS A 34 1.49 3.45 5.62
C CYS A 34 0.47 4.46 6.20
N ILE A 35 -0.78 4.05 6.48
CA ILE A 35 -1.78 4.96 7.07
C ILE A 35 -1.58 5.17 8.57
N HIS A 36 -0.96 4.21 9.25
CA HIS A 36 -0.78 4.25 10.71
C HIS A 36 0.56 4.90 11.07
N THR A 37 1.58 4.63 10.26
CA THR A 37 2.95 5.14 10.46
C THR A 37 3.16 6.54 9.89
N GLU A 38 2.23 7.02 9.04
CA GLU A 38 2.42 8.18 8.14
C GLU A 38 3.67 8.08 7.24
N GLU A 39 4.40 6.96 7.31
CA GLU A 39 5.55 6.68 6.48
C GLU A 39 5.06 6.33 5.09
N ARG A 40 5.46 7.17 4.13
CA ARG A 40 5.10 7.03 2.73
C ARG A 40 6.37 6.62 1.98
N PRO A 41 6.62 5.30 1.83
CA PRO A 41 7.91 4.78 1.37
C PRO A 41 8.25 5.16 -0.07
N TYR A 42 7.26 5.63 -0.84
CA TYR A 42 7.44 6.04 -2.22
C TYR A 42 7.54 7.56 -2.30
N GLU A 43 8.74 8.11 -2.13
CA GLU A 43 8.99 9.55 -2.23
C GLU A 43 9.39 9.98 -3.64
N CYS A 44 8.84 11.10 -4.08
CA CYS A 44 9.31 11.82 -5.25
C CYS A 44 10.46 12.76 -4.87
N GLY A 45 11.68 12.46 -5.33
CA GLY A 45 12.86 13.29 -5.06
C GLY A 45 12.88 14.67 -5.72
N VAL A 46 11.90 15.01 -6.58
CA VAL A 46 11.84 16.33 -7.25
C VAL A 46 11.06 17.35 -6.41
N PHE A 47 9.92 16.94 -5.84
CA PHE A 47 9.04 17.81 -5.07
C PHE A 47 8.87 17.38 -3.60
N GLY A 48 9.54 16.31 -3.17
CA GLY A 48 9.41 15.75 -1.83
C GLY A 48 8.03 15.14 -1.54
N MET A 49 7.21 14.93 -2.57
CA MET A 49 5.89 14.32 -2.39
C MET A 49 6.02 12.83 -2.16
N SER A 50 5.54 12.37 -1.00
CA SER A 50 5.54 10.97 -0.62
C SER A 50 4.22 10.30 -1.04
N PHE A 51 4.21 9.00 -1.32
CA PHE A 51 3.05 8.20 -1.70
C PHE A 51 3.02 6.86 -0.96
N SER A 52 1.82 6.36 -0.68
CA SER A 52 1.64 5.03 -0.06
C SER A 52 1.71 3.89 -1.08
N GLN A 53 1.54 4.20 -2.38
CA GLN A 53 1.54 3.22 -3.47
C GLN A 53 2.56 3.58 -4.55
N ARG A 54 3.24 2.55 -5.06
CA ARG A 54 4.22 2.70 -6.16
C ARG A 54 3.58 3.21 -7.45
N SER A 55 2.39 2.72 -7.80
CA SER A 55 1.64 3.16 -9.00
C SER A 55 1.33 4.65 -8.96
N SER A 56 0.97 5.18 -7.78
CA SER A 56 0.73 6.61 -7.57
C SER A 56 2.00 7.44 -7.76
N LEU A 57 3.14 6.99 -7.24
CA LEU A 57 4.43 7.67 -7.47
C LEU A 57 4.80 7.67 -8.96
N ILE A 58 4.65 6.54 -9.66
CA ILE A 58 4.95 6.45 -11.10
C ILE A 58 4.07 7.42 -11.88
N SER A 59 2.76 7.40 -11.65
CA SER A 59 1.84 8.34 -12.30
C SER A 59 2.20 9.79 -11.99
N HIS A 60 2.62 10.09 -10.77
CA HIS A 60 3.09 11.41 -10.39
C HIS A 60 4.38 11.82 -11.13
N GLN A 61 5.34 10.91 -11.25
CA GLN A 61 6.60 11.15 -11.95
C GLN A 61 6.42 11.43 -13.44
N MET A 62 5.39 10.86 -14.07
CA MET A 62 5.06 11.17 -15.47
C MET A 62 4.77 12.65 -15.72
N TYR A 63 4.30 13.39 -14.71
CA TYR A 63 4.10 14.83 -14.82
C TYR A 63 5.41 15.63 -14.73
N HIS A 64 6.47 15.08 -14.13
CA HIS A 64 7.78 15.74 -14.03
C HIS A 64 8.55 15.67 -15.33
N THR A 65 8.45 14.53 -16.00
CA THR A 65 9.00 14.31 -17.33
C THR A 65 8.06 14.80 -18.42
N GLY A 66 7.13 15.70 -18.10
CA GLY A 66 6.40 16.44 -19.12
C GLY A 66 7.43 17.07 -20.05
N GLU A 67 7.43 16.64 -21.32
CA GLU A 67 8.22 17.23 -22.39
C GLU A 67 8.19 18.76 -22.37
#